data_AF-A0A949CV33-F1
#
_entry.id   AF-A0A949CV33-F1
#
_cell.length_a   1.000
_cell.length_b   1.000
_cell.length_c   1.000
_cell.angle_alpha   90.00
_cell.angle_beta   90.00
_cell.angle_gamma   90.00
#
_symmetry.space_group_name_H-M   'P 1'
#
loop_
_entity.id
_entity.type
_entity.pdbx_description
1 polymer ?
#
loop_
_entity_poly.entity_id
_entity_poly.type
_entity_poly.pdbx_seq_one_letter_code
_entity_poly.pdbx_strand_id
1 'polypeptide(L)'
;MPIHHTAIIPKKILSLVTHLEQPSPISTLWARVAAMDRTQLLQEFGSRSEGLSAGEAQARLAEYGPNVLAKDQRAGLAKLLLHAVVNP
;
A
#
# COMPACT_ATOMS: atom_id res chain seq x y z
N MET A 1 -26.36 -21.25 32.02
CA MET A 1 -25.34 -20.58 31.18
C MET A 1 -26.06 -19.98 29.99
N PRO A 2 -26.33 -18.65 29.95
CA PRO A 2 -27.05 -18.05 28.83
C PRO A 2 -26.15 -17.99 27.59
N ILE A 3 -26.72 -18.36 26.44
CA ILE A 3 -26.07 -18.35 25.13
C ILE A 3 -26.18 -16.92 24.58
N HIS A 4 -25.06 -16.22 24.44
CA HIS A 4 -25.01 -14.92 23.78
C HIS A 4 -25.05 -15.13 22.26
N HIS A 5 -26.13 -14.72 21.61
CA HIS A 5 -26.22 -14.66 20.16
C HIS A 5 -25.45 -13.44 19.64
N THR A 6 -24.21 -13.65 19.19
CA THR A 6 -23.47 -12.66 18.39
C THR A 6 -24.19 -12.50 17.05
N ALA A 7 -24.64 -11.28 16.73
CA ALA A 7 -25.20 -10.97 15.42
C ALA A 7 -24.11 -11.15 14.35
N ILE A 8 -24.21 -12.21 13.54
CA ILE A 8 -23.33 -12.45 12.40
C ILE A 8 -23.88 -11.63 11.23
N ILE A 9 -23.33 -10.43 11.01
CA ILE A 9 -23.63 -9.64 9.82
C ILE A 9 -23.11 -10.43 8.60
N PRO A 10 -23.95 -10.71 7.58
CA PRO A 10 -23.54 -11.51 6.44
C PRO A 10 -22.57 -10.72 5.56
N LYS A 11 -21.30 -11.17 5.51
CA LYS A 11 -20.20 -10.62 4.70
C LYS A 11 -20.55 -10.34 3.23
N LYS A 12 -21.58 -11.00 2.69
CA LYS A 12 -22.01 -10.91 1.30
C LYS A 12 -22.62 -9.56 0.91
N ILE A 13 -23.13 -8.79 1.89
CA ILE A 13 -23.70 -7.46 1.61
C ILE A 13 -22.59 -6.44 1.33
N LEU A 14 -21.44 -6.57 2.01
CA LEU A 14 -20.28 -5.69 1.80
C LEU A 14 -19.58 -5.97 0.46
N SER A 15 -19.58 -7.22 -0.02
CA SER A 15 -18.95 -7.56 -1.32
C SER A 15 -19.72 -7.05 -2.54
N LEU A 16 -20.99 -6.64 -2.38
CA LEU A 16 -21.76 -6.01 -3.47
C LEU A 16 -21.38 -4.54 -3.68
N VAL A 17 -20.79 -3.89 -2.68
CA VAL A 17 -20.34 -2.49 -2.74
C VAL A 17 -18.92 -2.37 -3.31
N THR A 18 -18.16 -3.47 -3.36
CA THR A 18 -16.72 -3.45 -3.66
C THR A 18 -16.32 -3.64 -5.13
N HIS A 19 -17.25 -3.78 -6.08
CA HIS A 19 -16.88 -4.08 -7.48
C HIS A 19 -17.09 -2.92 -8.47
N LEU A 20 -16.65 -1.73 -8.08
CA LEU A 20 -16.13 -0.74 -9.03
C LEU A 20 -14.68 -0.45 -8.64
N GLU A 21 -13.84 -1.51 -8.62
CA GLU A 21 -12.40 -1.35 -8.56
C GLU A 21 -11.96 -0.61 -9.82
N GLN A 22 -11.80 0.71 -9.70
CA GLN A 22 -11.06 1.49 -10.66
C GLN A 22 -9.66 0.87 -10.77
N PRO A 23 -9.15 0.59 -11.98
CA PRO A 23 -7.80 0.07 -12.12
C PRO A 23 -6.84 1.03 -11.44
N SER A 24 -6.14 0.54 -10.41
CA SER A 24 -5.18 1.34 -9.67
C SER A 24 -4.17 1.94 -10.66
N PRO A 25 -3.85 3.24 -10.60
CA PRO A 25 -2.86 3.87 -11.47
C PRO A 25 -1.47 3.20 -11.37
N ILE A 26 -1.24 2.39 -10.35
CA ILE A 26 -0.04 1.56 -10.19
C ILE A 26 0.05 0.47 -11.28
N SER A 27 -1.08 -0.08 -11.75
CA SER A 27 -1.08 -1.17 -12.74
C SER A 27 -0.55 -0.75 -14.10
N THR A 28 -0.80 0.51 -14.51
CA THR A 28 -0.32 1.04 -15.80
C THR A 28 1.18 1.31 -15.78
N LEU A 29 1.73 1.74 -14.64
CA LEU A 29 3.17 1.92 -14.48
C LEU A 29 3.92 0.58 -14.56
N TRP A 30 3.38 -0.48 -13.94
CA TRP A 30 3.98 -1.81 -14.05
C TRP A 30 3.92 -2.37 -15.46
N ALA A 31 2.79 -2.22 -16.16
CA ALA A 31 2.67 -2.65 -17.55
C ALA A 31 3.69 -1.93 -18.46
N ARG A 32 3.92 -0.64 -18.23
CA ARG A 32 4.93 0.15 -18.94
C ARG A 32 6.35 -0.35 -18.66
N VAL A 33 6.71 -0.53 -17.38
CA VAL A 33 8.05 -0.99 -16.98
C VAL A 33 8.32 -2.40 -17.50
N ALA A 34 7.32 -3.29 -17.49
CA ALA A 34 7.45 -4.64 -18.01
C ALA A 34 7.71 -4.70 -19.52
N ALA A 35 7.33 -3.66 -20.27
CA ALA A 35 7.58 -3.56 -21.70
C ALA A 35 8.94 -2.91 -22.05
N MET A 36 9.63 -2.31 -21.08
CA MET A 36 10.91 -1.63 -21.31
C MET A 36 12.07 -2.62 -21.39
N ASP A 37 13.05 -2.32 -22.25
CA ASP A 37 14.33 -3.02 -22.23
C ASP A 37 15.21 -2.56 -21.04
N ARG A 38 16.24 -3.35 -20.70
CA ARG A 38 17.12 -3.07 -19.56
C ARG A 38 17.79 -1.69 -19.64
N THR A 39 18.21 -1.26 -20.82
CA THR A 39 18.90 0.03 -21.00
C THR A 39 17.95 1.21 -20.82
N GLN A 40 16.73 1.10 -21.35
CA GLN A 40 15.65 2.05 -21.14
C GLN A 40 15.28 2.14 -19.65
N LEU A 41 15.20 1.00 -18.97
CA LEU A 41 14.91 0.93 -17.53
C LEU A 41 15.99 1.64 -16.70
N LEU A 42 17.26 1.39 -16.99
CA LEU A 42 18.35 2.07 -16.27
C LEU A 42 18.36 3.57 -16.54
N GLN A 43 18.10 4.00 -17.78
CA GLN A 43 18.05 5.42 -18.13
C GLN A 43 16.86 6.15 -17.46
N GLU A 44 15.65 5.59 -17.56
CA GLU A 44 14.43 6.18 -17.00
C GLU A 44 14.54 6.37 -15.48
N PHE A 45 15.11 5.39 -14.77
CA PHE A 45 15.27 5.44 -13.31
C PHE A 45 16.61 6.05 -12.85
N GLY A 46 17.38 6.63 -13.79
CA GLY A 46 18.67 7.28 -13.52
C GLY A 46 19.68 6.36 -12.82
N SER A 47 19.66 5.07 -13.15
CA SER A 47 20.50 4.03 -12.56
C SER A 47 21.56 3.55 -13.59
N ARG A 48 22.48 2.70 -13.14
CA ARG A 48 23.56 2.16 -13.97
C ARG A 48 23.73 0.66 -13.74
N SER A 49 24.29 -0.05 -14.72
CA SER A 49 24.55 -1.48 -14.62
C SER A 49 25.49 -1.86 -13.48
N GLU A 50 26.41 -0.96 -13.14
CA GLU A 50 27.41 -1.13 -12.09
C GLU A 50 26.85 -0.78 -10.70
N GLY A 51 25.62 -0.26 -10.64
CA GLY A 51 25.00 0.27 -9.45
C GLY A 51 25.25 1.77 -9.26
N LEU A 52 24.70 2.32 -8.19
CA LEU A 52 24.91 3.72 -7.79
C LEU A 52 26.25 3.86 -7.07
N SER A 53 26.93 4.97 -7.30
CA SER A 53 28.07 5.35 -6.46
C SER A 53 27.61 5.71 -5.05
N ALA A 54 28.53 5.67 -4.08
CA ALA A 54 28.24 6.04 -2.70
C ALA A 54 27.69 7.48 -2.57
N GLY A 55 28.22 8.41 -3.38
CA GLY A 55 27.76 9.80 -3.41
C GLY A 55 26.32 9.93 -3.92
N GLU A 56 25.96 9.21 -4.99
CA GLU A 56 24.59 9.20 -5.51
C GLU A 56 23.62 8.53 -4.55
N ALA A 57 24.02 7.42 -3.93
CA ALA A 57 23.21 6.76 -2.91
C ALA A 57 22.93 7.69 -1.72
N GLN A 58 23.95 8.44 -1.27
CA GLN A 58 23.79 9.42 -0.19
C GLN A 58 22.89 10.58 -0.60
N ALA A 59 23.02 11.09 -1.83
CA ALA A 59 22.16 12.16 -2.35
C ALA A 59 20.69 11.70 -2.41
N ARG A 60 20.43 10.49 -2.90
CA ARG A 60 19.08 9.91 -2.93
C ARG A 60 18.52 9.66 -1.53
N LEU A 61 19.35 9.21 -0.58
CA LEU A 61 18.93 9.04 0.81
C LEU A 61 18.52 10.39 1.43
N ALA A 62 19.23 11.48 1.12
CA ALA A 62 18.89 12.81 1.59
C ALA A 62 17.60 13.35 0.93
N GLU A 63 17.37 13.04 -0.35
CA GLU A 63 16.20 13.50 -1.10
C GLU A 63 14.91 12.74 -0.73
N TYR A 64 14.97 11.41 -0.68
CA TYR A 64 13.78 10.55 -0.52
C TYR A 64 13.60 10.00 0.89
N GLY A 65 14.63 10.07 1.73
CA GLY A 65 14.62 9.50 3.07
C GLY A 65 14.82 7.97 3.10
N PRO A 66 14.75 7.37 4.30
CA PRO A 66 14.96 5.94 4.45
C PRO A 66 13.80 5.13 3.84
N ASN A 67 14.13 4.04 3.14
CA ASN A 67 13.14 3.10 2.58
C ASN A 67 12.59 2.19 3.69
N VAL A 68 11.83 2.78 4.62
CA VAL A 68 11.15 2.08 5.71
C VAL A 68 9.70 2.51 5.69
N LEU A 69 8.80 1.53 5.66
CA LEU A 69 7.37 1.80 5.77
C LEU A 69 7.11 2.43 7.14
N ALA A 70 6.39 3.55 7.15
CA ALA A 70 5.88 4.10 8.39
C ALA A 70 5.07 3.01 9.11
N LYS A 71 5.31 2.86 10.41
CA LYS A 71 4.56 1.90 11.23
C LYS A 71 3.08 2.21 11.07
N ASP A 72 2.32 1.17 10.70
CA ASP A 72 0.88 1.29 10.49
C ASP A 72 0.23 1.83 11.77
N GLN A 73 -0.26 3.07 11.72
CA GLN A 73 -0.91 3.75 12.83
C GLN A 73 -2.36 3.27 12.94
N ARG A 74 -2.53 1.97 13.15
CA ARG A 74 -3.86 1.40 13.37
C ARG A 74 -4.43 1.96 14.66
N ALA A 75 -5.72 2.30 14.60
CA ALA A 75 -6.49 2.61 15.79
C ALA A 75 -6.36 1.45 16.79
N GLY A 76 -5.98 1.76 18.02
CA GLY A 76 -5.96 0.78 19.10
C GLY A 76 -7.37 0.24 19.37
N LEU A 77 -7.44 -0.93 20.00
CA LEU A 77 -8.70 -1.63 20.31
C LEU A 77 -9.73 -0.71 20.99
N ALA A 78 -9.30 0.13 21.92
CA ALA A 78 -10.18 1.09 22.61
C ALA A 78 -10.85 2.09 21.65
N LYS A 79 -10.10 2.60 20.66
CA LYS A 79 -10.63 3.55 19.66
C LYS A 79 -11.59 2.86 18.69
N LEU A 80 -11.32 1.60 18.33
CA LEU A 80 -12.23 0.81 17.50
C LEU A 80 -13.55 0.50 18.23
N LEU A 81 -13.48 0.14 19.51
CA LEU A 81 -14.66 -0.12 20.33
C LEU A 81 -15.52 1.14 20.50
N LEU A 82 -14.91 2.30 20.75
CA LEU A 82 -15.63 3.57 20.80
C LEU A 82 -16.36 3.84 19.48
N HIS A 83 -15.69 3.61 18.34
CA HIS A 83 -16.31 3.81 17.04
C HIS A 83 -17.54 2.92 16.82
N ALA A 84 -17.47 1.65 17.22
CA ALA A 84 -18.58 0.71 17.11
C ALA A 84 -19.78 1.06 18.01
N VAL A 85 -19.56 1.78 19.10
CA VAL A 85 -20.63 2.24 20.01
C VAL A 85 -21.27 3.54 19.52
N VAL A 86 -20.47 4.46 18.97
CA VAL A 86 -20.95 5.78 18.51
C VAL A 86 -21.63 5.72 17.13
N ASN A 87 -21.21 4.79 16.26
CA ASN A 87 -21.79 4.56 14.95
C ASN A 87 -22.06 3.05 14.75
N PRO A 88 -23.19 2.54 15.29
CA PRO A 88 -23.52 1.12 15.23
C PRO A 88 -23.81 0.61 13.81
#